data_AF-A0A0G0PAB3-F1
#
_entry.id   AF-A0A0G0PAB3-F1
#
_cell.length_a   1.000
_cell.length_b   1.000
_cell.length_c   1.000
_cell.angle_alpha   90.00
_cell.angle_beta   90.00
_cell.angle_gamma   90.00
#
_symmetry.space_group_name_H-M   'P 1'
#
loop_
_entity.id
_entity.type
_entity.pdbx_description
1 polymer ?
#
loop_
_entity_poly.entity_id
_entity_poly.type
_entity_poly.pdbx_seq_one_letter_code
_entity_poly.pdbx_strand_id
1 'polypeptide(L)' 'FIGPRVIILPGVKIGKGAIVGAGAVVTKNVSEFMIAGGVPAKEIGERKLKNLSYKLGRAAWFR' A
#
# COMPACT_ATOMS: atom_id res chain seq x y z
N PHE A 1 -4.32 1.03 -0.24
CA PHE A 1 -4.34 2.46 -0.62
C PHE A 1 -2.92 2.89 -0.90
N ILE A 2 -2.69 3.61 -1.99
CA ILE A 2 -1.35 4.10 -2.37
C ILE A 2 -1.44 5.62 -2.43
N GLY A 3 -0.64 6.31 -1.62
CA GLY A 3 -0.59 7.76 -1.60
C GLY A 3 0.00 8.34 -2.89
N PRO A 4 -0.20 9.65 -3.14
CA PRO A 4 0.40 10.31 -4.29
C PRO A 4 1.94 10.28 -4.22
N ARG A 5 2.56 10.18 -5.42
CA ARG A 5 4.03 10.16 -5.60
C ARG A 5 4.77 9.04 -4.84
N VAL A 6 4.11 7.92 -4.61
CA VAL A 6 4.78 6.71 -4.13
C VAL A 6 5.61 6.10 -5.26
N ILE A 7 6.83 5.69 -4.94
CA ILE A 7 7.71 4.94 -5.85
C ILE A 7 7.78 3.51 -5.32
N ILE A 8 7.35 2.54 -6.13
CA ILE A 8 7.43 1.10 -5.80
C ILE A 8 8.51 0.50 -6.68
N LEU A 9 9.53 -0.10 -6.07
CA LEU A 9 10.59 -0.75 -6.84
C LEU A 9 10.08 -2.03 -7.54
N PRO A 10 10.66 -2.39 -8.70
CA PRO A 10 10.31 -3.62 -9.40
C PRO A 10 10.45 -4.86 -8.50
N GLY A 11 9.52 -5.80 -8.62
CA GLY A 11 9.52 -7.05 -7.85
C GLY A 11 8.93 -6.94 -6.44
N VAL A 12 8.62 -5.74 -5.97
CA VAL A 12 7.95 -5.54 -4.68
C VAL A 12 6.46 -5.91 -4.78
N LYS A 13 5.98 -6.71 -3.82
CA LYS A 13 4.58 -7.05 -3.64
C LYS A 13 3.95 -6.21 -2.53
N ILE A 14 2.78 -5.66 -2.81
CA ILE A 14 1.96 -4.92 -1.83
C ILE A 14 0.81 -5.82 -1.41
N GLY A 15 0.79 -6.17 -0.12
CA GLY A 15 -0.26 -7.02 0.46
C GLY A 15 -1.65 -6.41 0.36
N LYS A 16 -2.68 -7.26 0.41
CA LYS A 16 -4.07 -6.82 0.41
C LYS A 16 -4.33 -5.91 1.61
N GLY A 17 -5.03 -4.81 1.39
CA GLY A 17 -5.38 -3.88 2.46
C GLY A 17 -4.24 -3.01 2.98
N ALA A 18 -3.01 -3.16 2.45
CA ALA A 18 -1.89 -2.34 2.83
C ALA A 18 -2.10 -0.86 2.46
N ILE A 19 -1.50 0.02 3.25
CA ILE A 19 -1.51 1.47 3.07
C ILE A 19 -0.07 1.92 2.85
N VAL A 20 0.19 2.62 1.76
CA VAL A 20 1.48 3.28 1.53
C VAL A 20 1.29 4.79 1.59
N GLY A 21 2.00 5.45 2.50
CA GLY A 21 1.97 6.90 2.69
C GLY A 21 2.49 7.66 1.47
N ALA A 22 2.06 8.90 1.30
CA ALA A 22 2.49 9.76 0.19
C ALA A 22 4.02 9.95 0.18
N GLY A 23 4.62 9.99 -1.02
CA GLY A 23 6.07 10.20 -1.19
C GLY A 23 6.96 9.06 -0.70
N ALA A 24 6.41 7.90 -0.33
CA ALA A 24 7.20 6.77 0.14
C ALA A 24 7.96 6.08 -1.00
N VAL A 25 9.17 5.60 -0.71
CA VAL A 25 9.98 4.77 -1.63
C VAL A 25 10.00 3.34 -1.10
N VAL A 26 9.18 2.48 -1.70
CA VAL A 26 8.99 1.10 -1.26
C VAL A 26 10.07 0.21 -1.84
N THR A 27 11.01 -0.20 -0.99
CA THR A 27 12.16 -1.06 -1.35
C THR A 27 11.99 -2.52 -0.94
N LYS A 28 10.97 -2.84 -0.12
CA LYS A 28 10.68 -4.19 0.39
C LYS A 28 9.18 -4.47 0.29
N ASN A 29 8.82 -5.74 0.26
CA ASN A 29 7.42 -6.16 0.30
C ASN A 29 6.72 -5.57 1.52
N VAL A 30 5.47 -5.14 1.34
CA VAL A 30 4.63 -4.62 2.42
C VAL A 30 3.61 -5.67 2.79
N SER A 31 3.54 -6.02 4.07
CA SER A 31 2.64 -7.06 4.56
C SER A 31 1.17 -6.63 4.42
N GLU A 32 0.26 -7.61 4.41
CA GLU A 32 -1.17 -7.33 4.37
C GLU A 32 -1.60 -6.47 5.56
N PHE A 33 -2.53 -5.54 5.32
CA PHE A 33 -3.03 -4.60 6.35
C PHE A 33 -1.97 -3.70 7.01
N MET A 34 -0.70 -3.72 6.58
CA MET A 34 0.31 -2.84 7.15
C MET A 34 0.28 -1.44 6.54
N ILE A 35 0.70 -0.47 7.34
CA ILE A 35 0.87 0.93 6.98
C ILE A 35 2.37 1.16 6.82
N ALA A 36 2.81 1.45 5.60
CA ALA A 36 4.19 1.73 5.26
C ALA A 36 4.39 3.19 4.84
N GLY A 37 5.53 3.79 5.19
CA GLY A 37 5.85 5.16 4.80
C GLY A 37 7.33 5.52 4.97
N GLY A 38 7.75 6.62 4.35
CA GLY A 38 9.12 7.14 4.40
C GLY A 38 9.99 6.76 3.19
N VAL A 39 11.25 7.22 3.24
CA VAL A 39 12.28 6.99 2.21
C VAL A 39 13.56 6.52 2.93
N PRO A 40 13.87 5.21 2.97
CA PRO A 40 13.08 4.09 2.44
C PRO A 40 11.81 3.82 3.26
N ALA A 41 10.79 3.23 2.63
CA ALA A 41 9.53 2.90 3.28
C ALA A 41 9.73 1.84 4.36
N LYS A 42 9.27 2.13 5.57
CA LYS A 42 9.22 1.19 6.69
C LYS A 42 7.78 1.00 7.12
N GLU A 43 7.51 -0.16 7.70
CA GLU A 43 6.24 -0.44 8.37
C GLU A 43 6.14 0.41 9.64
N ILE A 44 5.10 1.24 9.72
CA ILE A 44 4.85 2.22 10.81
C ILE A 44 3.76 1.71 11.75
N GLY A 45 2.85 0.87 11.26
CA GLY A 45 1.80 0.28 12.07
C GLY A 45 0.88 -0.63 11.29
N GLU A 46 -0.07 -1.24 12.00
CA GLU A 46 -1.06 -2.14 11.43
C GLU A 46 -2.43 -1.44 11.35
N ARG A 47 -3.16 -1.71 10.26
CA ARG A 47 -4.52 -1.25 10.08
C ARG A 47 -5.46 -2.03 11.00
N LYS A 48 -6.19 -1.32 11.85
CA LYS A 48 -7.17 -1.90 12.80
C LYS A 48 -8.34 -2.63 12.11
N LEU A 49 -8.76 -2.14 10.95
CA LEU A 49 -9.89 -2.70 10.19
C LEU A 49 -9.41 -3.78 9.21
N LYS A 50 -9.68 -5.05 9.55
CA LYS A 50 -9.34 -6.23 8.73
C LYS A 50 -10.43 -6.65 7.74
N ASN A 51 -11.70 -6.35 8.02
CA ASN A 51 -12.80 -6.63 7.09
C ASN A 51 -13.02 -5.46 6.13
N LEU A 52 -12.41 -5.53 4.94
CA LEU A 52 -12.38 -4.44 3.97
C LEU A 52 -13.52 -4.60 2.95
N SER A 53 -14.49 -3.68 2.97
CA SER A 53 -15.47 -3.52 1.90
C SER A 53 -15.07 -2.35 1.01
N TYR A 54 -14.46 -2.64 -0.15
CA TYR A 54 -14.10 -1.63 -1.14
C TYR A 54 -15.19 -1.55 -2.20
N LYS A 55 -15.89 -0.41 -2.27
CA LYS A 55 -16.72 -0.09 -3.44
C LYS A 55 -15.81 0.50 -4.51
N LEU A 56 -15.18 -0.36 -5.30
CA LEU A 56 -14.43 0.05 -6.48
C LEU A 56 -15.42 0.62 -7.49
N GLY A 57 -15.23 1.88 -7.88
CA GLY A 57 -16.02 2.51 -8.95
C GLY A 57 -15.60 1.97 -10.32
N ARG A 58 -15.21 2.84 -11.25
CA ARG A 58 -14.73 2.43 -12.59
C ARG A 58 -13.35 1.76 -12.61
N ALA A 59 -12.81 1.33 -11.46
CA ALA A 59 -11.47 0.74 -11.37
C ALA A 59 -11.34 -0.62 -12.08
N ALA A 60 -12.46 -1.23 -12.51
CA ALA A 60 -12.51 -2.50 -13.22
C ALA A 60 -11.81 -2.51 -14.60
N TRP A 61 -11.36 -1.36 -15.12
CA TRP A 61 -10.63 -1.27 -16.39
C TRP A 61 -9.19 -1.82 -16.31
N PHE A 62 -8.61 -1.92 -15.11
CA PHE A 62 -7.27 -2.44 -14.89
C PHE A 62 -7.32 -3.83 -14.25
N ARG A 63 -8.05 -4.76 -14.90
CA ARG A 63 -8.22 -6.13 -14.42
C ARG A 63 -7.05 -7.03 -14.83
#